data_AF-A0A355B3T2-F1
#
_entry.id   AF-A0A355B3T2-F1
#
_cell.length_a   1.000
_cell.length_b   1.000
_cell.length_c   1.000
_cell.angle_alpha   90.00
_cell.angle_beta   90.00
_cell.angle_gamma   90.00
#
_symmetry.space_group_name_H-M   'P 1'
#
loop_
_entity.id
_entity.type
_entity.pdbx_description
1 polymer ?
#
loop_
_entity_poly.entity_id
_entity_poly.type
_entity_poly.pdbx_seq_one_letter_code
_entity_poly.pdbx_strand_id
1 'polypeptide(L)' 'KLANAIRAAGLKPGDTAGVFLPLVPEAVIVMYACFKTGVAVLPVFSGFGPEGLAERLA' A
#
# COMPACT_ATOMS: atom_id res chain seq x y z
N LYS A 1 6.52 13.25 4.79
CA LYS A 1 5.96 13.62 3.47
C LYS A 1 4.97 12.56 3.00
N LEU A 2 5.39 11.32 2.73
CA LEU A 2 4.48 10.26 2.27
C LEU A 2 3.34 9.92 3.23
N ALA A 3 3.61 9.80 4.54
CA ALA A 3 2.55 9.60 5.54
C ALA A 3 1.48 10.73 5.56
N ASN A 4 1.87 11.97 5.24
CA ASN A 4 0.90 13.06 5.11
C ASN A 4 0.10 12.95 3.81
N ALA A 5 0.74 12.48 2.73
CA ALA A 5 0.05 12.21 1.48
C ALA A 5 -0.98 11.06 1.63
N ILE A 6 -0.65 10.01 2.38
CA ILE A 6 -1.57 8.91 2.71
C ILE A 6 -2.82 9.45 3.44
N ARG A 7 -2.62 10.30 4.46
CA ARG A 7 -3.74 10.95 5.17
C ARG A 7 -4.54 11.89 4.25
N ALA A 8 -3.87 12.64 3.39
CA ALA A 8 -4.52 13.55 2.43
C ALA A 8 -5.31 12.78 1.35
N ALA A 9 -4.90 11.55 1.03
CA ALA A 9 -5.65 10.64 0.16
C ALA A 9 -6.88 10.02 0.85
N GLY A 10 -7.12 10.33 2.13
CA GLY A 10 -8.31 9.92 2.87
C GLY A 10 -8.17 8.63 3.66
N LEU A 11 -7.02 7.94 3.58
CA LEU A 11 -6.75 6.73 4.35
C LEU A 11 -6.60 7.04 5.85
N LYS A 12 -7.29 6.25 6.67
CA LYS A 12 -7.38 6.39 8.12
C LYS A 12 -6.80 5.15 8.81
N PRO A 13 -6.45 5.27 10.11
CA PRO A 13 -6.11 4.11 10.90
C PRO A 13 -7.20 3.03 10.82
N GLY A 14 -6.82 1.79 10.54
CA GLY A 14 -7.75 0.68 10.33
C GLY A 14 -8.08 0.39 8.86
N ASP A 15 -7.80 1.31 7.94
CA ASP A 15 -7.89 1.03 6.50
C ASP A 15 -6.74 0.14 6.03
N THR A 16 -6.94 -0.52 4.89
CA THR A 16 -5.91 -1.35 4.23
C THR A 16 -5.49 -0.70 2.91
N ALA A 17 -4.18 -0.59 2.68
CA ALA A 17 -3.60 -0.11 1.43
C ALA A 17 -2.91 -1.25 0.67
N GLY A 18 -3.37 -1.50 -0.56
CA GLY A 18 -2.69 -2.38 -1.51
C GLY A 18 -1.41 -1.74 -2.04
N VAL A 19 -0.27 -2.41 -1.88
CA VAL A 19 1.04 -1.97 -2.37
C VAL A 19 1.47 -2.85 -3.53
N PHE A 20 1.27 -2.36 -4.75
CA PHE A 20 1.63 -3.04 -6.00
C PHE A 20 2.88 -2.39 -6.61
N LEU A 21 4.06 -2.80 -6.10
CA LEU A 21 5.36 -2.29 -6.53
C LEU A 21 6.34 -3.46 -6.73
N PRO A 22 7.31 -3.33 -7.67
CA PRO A 22 8.41 -4.28 -7.77
C PRO A 22 9.41 -4.12 -6.61
N LEU A 23 10.50 -4.88 -6.64
CA LEU A 23 11.57 -4.80 -5.64
C LEU A 23 12.39 -3.51 -5.81
N VAL A 24 11.84 -2.41 -5.30
CA VAL A 24 12.46 -1.08 -5.29
C VAL A 24 12.41 -0.47 -3.87
N PRO A 25 13.33 0.44 -3.52
CA PRO A 25 13.36 1.04 -2.17
C PRO A 25 12.03 1.69 -1.75
N GLU A 26 11.29 2.25 -2.70
CA GLU A 26 10.00 2.91 -2.50
C GLU A 26 8.97 1.97 -1.87
N ALA A 27 9.03 0.66 -2.13
CA ALA A 27 8.12 -0.31 -1.54
C ALA A 27 8.25 -0.33 -0.01
N VAL A 28 9.48 -0.23 0.50
CA VAL A 28 9.78 -0.17 1.93
C VAL A 28 9.35 1.20 2.49
N ILE A 29 9.62 2.28 1.78
CA ILE A 29 9.23 3.65 2.18
C ILE A 29 7.71 3.77 2.31
N VAL A 30 6.94 3.24 1.35
CA VAL A 30 5.46 3.19 1.36
C VAL A 30 4.97 2.39 2.55
N MET A 31 5.52 1.19 2.77
CA MET A 31 5.13 0.31 3.86
C MET A 31 5.31 0.99 5.23
N TYR A 32 6.47 1.62 5.50
CA TYR A 32 6.68 2.37 6.74
C TYR A 32 5.79 3.62 6.86
N ALA A 33 5.46 4.27 5.73
CA ALA A 33 4.53 5.39 5.74
C ALA A 33 3.11 4.95 6.14
N CYS A 34 2.63 3.82 5.63
CA CYS A 34 1.36 3.20 6.03
C CYS A 34 1.36 2.84 7.52
N PHE A 35 2.43 2.20 8.02
CA PHE A 35 2.56 1.87 9.45
C PHE A 35 2.52 3.12 10.34
N LYS A 36 3.21 4.19 9.93
CA LYS A 36 3.18 5.48 10.63
C LYS A 36 1.78 6.10 10.69
N THR A 37 0.92 5.82 9.72
CA THR A 37 -0.46 6.32 9.69
C THR A 37 -1.48 5.37 10.30
N GLY A 38 -1.07 4.19 10.76
CA GLY A 38 -1.98 3.15 11.28
C GLY A 38 -2.77 2.42 10.19
N VAL A 39 -2.33 2.53 8.93
CA VAL A 39 -2.93 1.87 7.76
C VAL A 39 -2.25 0.50 7.60
N ALA A 40 -3.05 -0.56 7.46
CA ALA A 40 -2.55 -1.90 7.19
C ALA A 40 -1.99 -1.97 5.77
N VAL A 41 -0.95 -2.78 5.58
CA VAL A 41 -0.29 -2.94 4.28
C VAL A 41 -0.66 -4.30 3.72
N LEU A 42 -1.19 -4.31 2.49
CA LEU A 42 -1.37 -5.51 1.70
C LEU A 42 -0.33 -5.50 0.57
N PRO A 43 0.83 -6.17 0.72
CA PRO A 43 1.81 -6.26 -0.35
C PRO A 43 1.28 -7.17 -1.46
N VAL A 44 1.22 -6.66 -2.69
CA VAL A 44 0.78 -7.40 -3.87
C VAL A 44 1.95 -7.60 -4.81
N PHE A 45 2.20 -8.85 -5.20
CA PHE A 45 3.30 -9.18 -6.10
C PHE A 45 3.11 -8.50 -7.46
N SER A 46 4.06 -7.67 -7.86
CA SER A 46 4.02 -6.89 -9.11
C SER A 46 3.92 -7.72 -10.40
N GLY A 47 4.20 -9.03 -10.35
CA GLY A 47 4.06 -9.93 -11.48
C GLY A 47 2.66 -10.54 -11.64
N PHE A 48 1.69 -10.23 -10.78
CA PHE A 48 0.32 -10.69 -11.00
C PHE A 48 -0.32 -10.02 -12.21
N GLY A 49 -1.07 -10.81 -12.98
CA GLY A 49 -1.98 -10.29 -13.99
C GLY A 49 -3.20 -9.58 -13.37
N PRO A 50 -4.04 -8.93 -14.20
CA PRO A 50 -5.17 -8.12 -13.73
C PRO A 50 -6.13 -8.87 -12.80
N GLU A 51 -6.42 -10.14 -13.10
CA GLU A 51 -7.31 -10.99 -12.30
C GLU A 51 -6.74 -11.26 -10.90
N GLY A 52 -5.45 -11.64 -10.83
CA GLY A 52 -4.77 -11.90 -9.55
C GLY A 52 -4.61 -10.64 -8.70
N LEU A 53 -4.47 -9.48 -9.33
CA LEU A 53 -4.48 -8.18 -8.65
C LEU A 53 -5.87 -7.85 -8.10
N ALA A 54 -6.91 -8.00 -8.92
CA ALA A 54 -8.29 -7.70 -8.53
C ALA A 54 -8.75 -8.57 -7.34
N GLU A 55 -8.43 -9.85 -7.35
CA GLU A 55 -8.77 -10.79 -6.26
C GLU A 55 -8.21 -10.35 -4.90
N ARG A 56 -7.05 -9.68 -4.89
CA ARG A 56 -6.40 -9.22 -3.65
C ARG A 56 -6.90 -7.86 -3.20
N LEU A 57 -7.42 -7.05 -4.11
CA LEU A 57 -7.95 -5.71 -3.80
C LEU A 57 -9.45 -5.71 -3.46
N ALA A 58 -10.13 -6.85 -3.63
CA ALA A 58 -11.52 -7.06 -3.24
C ALA A 58 -11.69 -7.09 -1.72
#